data_AF-A0A1G3AAQ2-F1
#
_entry.id   AF-A0A1G3AAQ2-F1
#
_cell.length_a   1.000
_cell.length_b   1.000
_cell.length_c   1.000
_cell.angle_alpha   90.00
_cell.angle_beta   90.00
_cell.angle_gamma   90.00
#
_symmetry.space_group_name_H-M   'P 1'
#
loop_
_entity.id
_entity.type
_entity.pdbx_description
1 polymer ?
#
loop_
_entity_poly.entity_id
_entity_poly.type
_entity_poly.pdbx_seq_one_letter_code
_entity_poly.pdbx_strand_id
1 'polypeptide(L)'
;MVAAGKVNGQLLKRVAEVYAWLDEQVRRCGDLAGACTACGDCCDFDGFDHHLFITPPELMYLAAHLEPRNIKPMPGSRCPYNEHGKCEVYKHRFAACRIFCCRADPDFQSILSETSLERLKSICMEFRISYCYTDVAEALNSLMKL
;
A
#
# COMPACT_ATOMS: atom_id res chain seq x y z
N MET A 1 -3.17 -0.71 -24.15
CA MET A 1 -2.55 -2.05 -24.27
C MET A 1 -1.47 -2.16 -23.20
N VAL A 2 -1.81 -2.61 -21.99
CA VAL A 2 -0.80 -2.88 -20.96
C VAL A 2 -0.19 -4.22 -21.33
N ALA A 3 0.99 -4.19 -21.94
CA ALA A 3 1.73 -5.39 -22.26
C ALA A 3 1.86 -6.22 -20.97
N ALA A 4 1.50 -7.51 -21.05
CA ALA A 4 1.86 -8.52 -20.08
C ALA A 4 3.40 -8.69 -20.09
N GLY A 5 4.10 -7.65 -19.64
CA GLY A 5 5.53 -7.64 -19.47
C GLY A 5 5.83 -8.57 -18.31
N LYS A 6 6.77 -9.48 -18.53
CA LYS A 6 7.46 -10.21 -17.46
C LYS A 6 7.52 -9.34 -16.21
N VAL A 7 6.89 -9.80 -15.14
CA VAL A 7 6.98 -9.18 -13.83
C VAL A 7 8.44 -8.82 -13.59
N ASN A 8 8.74 -7.53 -13.52
CA ASN A 8 10.11 -7.07 -13.43
C ASN A 8 10.61 -7.36 -12.01
N GLY A 9 11.31 -8.48 -11.82
CA GLY A 9 11.80 -8.91 -10.52
C GLY A 9 12.67 -7.87 -9.81
N GLN A 10 13.37 -7.03 -10.58
CA GLN A 10 14.14 -5.92 -10.01
C GLN A 10 13.22 -4.83 -9.45
N LEU A 11 12.14 -4.48 -10.15
CA LEU A 11 11.12 -3.55 -9.62
C LEU A 11 10.53 -4.09 -8.31
N LEU A 12 10.14 -5.36 -8.29
CA LEU A 12 9.57 -5.98 -7.09
C LEU A 12 10.55 -5.91 -5.91
N LYS A 13 11.82 -6.18 -6.17
CA LYS A 13 12.87 -6.07 -5.16
C LYS A 13 13.00 -4.65 -4.63
N ARG A 14 12.98 -3.63 -5.50
CA ARG A 14 13.05 -2.22 -5.08
C ARG A 14 11.86 -1.81 -4.22
N VAL A 15 10.65 -2.26 -4.54
CA VAL A 15 9.47 -2.03 -3.69
C VAL A 15 9.61 -2.76 -2.35
N ALA A 16 10.06 -4.02 -2.36
CA ALA A 16 10.31 -4.77 -1.12
C ALA A 16 11.34 -4.08 -0.22
N GLU A 17 12.38 -3.45 -0.78
CA GLU A 17 13.38 -2.68 -0.03
C GLU A 17 12.74 -1.44 0.65
N VAL A 18 11.81 -0.76 -0.02
CA VAL A 18 11.04 0.35 0.60
C VAL A 18 10.18 -0.18 1.75
N TYR A 19 9.49 -1.30 1.56
CA TYR A 19 8.66 -1.90 2.60
C TYR A 19 9.47 -2.43 3.79
N ALA A 20 10.61 -3.06 3.55
CA ALA A 20 11.51 -3.51 4.61
C ALA A 20 12.06 -2.32 5.40
N TRP A 21 12.40 -1.22 4.72
CA TRP A 21 12.80 0.02 5.40
C TRP A 21 11.65 0.59 6.24
N LEU A 22 10.42 0.64 5.72
CA LEU A 22 9.26 1.10 6.48
C LEU A 22 9.01 0.25 7.73
N ASP A 23 9.01 -1.08 7.57
CA ASP A 23 8.82 -2.01 8.69
C ASP A 23 9.91 -1.81 9.76
N GLU A 24 11.15 -1.54 9.36
CA GLU A 24 12.25 -1.22 10.28
C GLU A 24 12.05 0.13 10.99
N GLN A 25 11.63 1.18 10.29
CA GLN A 25 11.36 2.49 10.91
C GLN A 25 10.23 2.40 11.94
N VAL A 26 9.13 1.73 11.59
CA VAL A 26 8.00 1.48 12.49
C VAL A 26 8.45 0.69 13.72
N ARG A 27 9.26 -0.35 13.53
CA ARG A 27 9.80 -1.17 14.63
C ARG A 27 10.72 -0.37 15.55
N ARG A 28 11.60 0.47 15.00
CA ARG A 28 12.54 1.29 15.77
C ARG A 28 11.86 2.41 16.56
N CYS A 29 10.76 2.94 16.05
CA CYS A 29 10.02 4.04 16.63
C CYS A 29 8.66 3.58 17.18
N GLY A 30 8.58 2.35 17.73
CA GLY A 30 7.31 1.71 18.09
C GLY A 30 6.38 2.56 18.97
N ASP A 31 6.95 3.37 19.87
CA ASP A 31 6.17 4.29 20.73
C ASP A 31 5.45 5.40 19.93
N LEU A 32 6.05 5.85 18.82
CA LEU A 32 5.47 6.84 17.91
C LEU A 32 4.65 6.20 16.80
N ALA A 33 5.09 5.04 16.29
CA ALA A 33 4.46 4.36 15.18
C ALA A 33 3.18 3.59 15.56
N GLY A 34 2.99 3.34 16.86
CA GLY A 34 1.92 2.49 17.35
C GLY A 34 2.03 1.05 16.85
N ALA A 35 0.99 0.26 17.12
CA ALA A 35 0.86 -1.10 16.61
C ALA A 35 -0.56 -1.35 16.14
N CYS A 36 -0.71 -2.01 14.99
CA CYS A 36 -2.01 -2.45 14.52
C CYS A 36 -2.58 -3.50 15.48
N THR A 37 -3.73 -3.20 16.08
CA THR A 37 -4.47 -4.10 16.97
C THR A 37 -5.56 -4.88 16.24
N ALA A 38 -5.61 -4.81 14.91
CA ALA A 38 -6.65 -5.40 14.07
C ALA A 38 -8.07 -4.90 14.44
N CYS A 39 -8.21 -3.65 14.92
CA CYS A 39 -9.50 -3.06 15.25
C CYS A 39 -10.40 -2.87 14.03
N GLY A 40 -9.81 -2.69 12.84
CA GLY A 40 -10.54 -2.49 11.59
C GLY A 40 -10.80 -1.03 11.24
N ASP A 41 -10.60 -0.11 12.18
CA ASP A 41 -10.85 1.33 12.01
C ASP A 41 -10.02 1.94 10.87
N CYS A 42 -8.70 1.67 10.82
CA CYS A 42 -7.83 2.13 9.74
C CYS A 42 -8.11 1.49 8.37
N CYS A 43 -8.98 0.49 8.31
CA CYS A 43 -9.40 -0.16 7.08
C CYS A 43 -10.80 0.27 6.62
N ASP A 44 -11.49 1.08 7.43
CA ASP A 44 -12.79 1.67 7.14
C ASP A 44 -12.59 3.14 6.73
N PHE A 45 -12.42 3.37 5.43
CA PHE A 45 -12.03 4.67 4.90
C PHE A 45 -13.13 5.72 5.03
N ASP A 46 -14.40 5.34 4.86
CA ASP A 46 -15.53 6.26 5.08
C ASP A 46 -15.75 6.51 6.57
N GLY A 47 -15.73 5.46 7.39
CA GLY A 47 -15.98 5.59 8.84
C GLY A 47 -14.93 6.46 9.55
N PHE A 48 -13.72 6.51 9.00
CA PHE A 48 -12.59 7.26 9.56
C PHE A 48 -12.23 8.53 8.76
N ASP A 49 -13.00 8.87 7.71
CA ASP A 49 -12.77 10.01 6.80
C ASP A 49 -11.32 10.07 6.28
N HIS A 50 -10.84 8.94 5.77
CA HIS A 50 -9.45 8.78 5.32
C HIS A 50 -9.37 8.25 3.91
N HIS A 51 -8.54 8.90 3.09
CA HIS A 51 -8.24 8.44 1.75
C HIS A 51 -6.90 7.73 1.73
N LEU A 52 -6.90 6.49 1.24
CA LEU A 52 -5.67 5.75 1.02
C LEU A 52 -5.29 5.84 -0.45
N PHE A 53 -4.15 6.44 -0.71
CA PHE A 53 -3.59 6.56 -2.05
C PHE A 53 -2.44 5.59 -2.23
N ILE A 54 -2.29 5.10 -3.46
CA ILE A 54 -1.24 4.14 -3.83
C ILE A 54 -0.55 4.55 -5.12
N THR A 55 0.65 4.02 -5.29
CA THR A 55 1.45 4.22 -6.52
C THR A 55 1.46 2.96 -7.40
N PRO A 56 1.64 3.09 -8.73
CA PRO A 56 1.75 1.96 -9.65
C PRO A 56 2.73 0.84 -9.25
N PRO A 57 3.96 1.12 -8.78
CA PRO A 57 4.88 0.05 -8.39
C PRO A 57 4.34 -0.79 -7.23
N GLU A 58 3.54 -0.22 -6.33
CA GLU A 58 2.91 -0.95 -5.24
C GLU A 58 1.78 -1.87 -5.72
N LEU A 59 0.99 -1.42 -6.71
CA LEU A 59 0.00 -2.27 -7.36
C LEU A 59 0.65 -3.45 -8.08
N MET A 60 1.73 -3.18 -8.82
CA MET A 60 2.50 -4.23 -9.49
C MET A 60 3.09 -5.22 -8.47
N TYR A 61 3.54 -4.72 -7.31
CA TYR A 61 4.02 -5.54 -6.23
C TYR A 61 2.92 -6.43 -5.64
N LEU A 62 1.75 -5.87 -5.34
CA LEU A 62 0.61 -6.63 -4.84
C LEU A 62 0.17 -7.70 -5.86
N ALA A 63 -0.03 -7.32 -7.12
CA ALA A 63 -0.48 -8.21 -8.18
C ALA A 63 0.52 -9.33 -8.49
N ALA A 64 1.82 -9.11 -8.27
CA ALA A 64 2.82 -10.16 -8.44
C ALA A 64 2.86 -11.19 -7.30
N HIS A 65 2.34 -10.85 -6.12
CA HIS A 65 2.33 -11.72 -4.94
C HIS A 65 0.95 -12.33 -4.66
N LEU A 66 -0.09 -11.87 -5.37
CA LEU A 66 -1.42 -12.45 -5.33
C LEU A 66 -1.70 -13.22 -6.61
N GLU A 67 -2.44 -14.32 -6.50
CA GLU A 67 -3.05 -14.91 -7.68
C GLU A 67 -4.08 -13.91 -8.25
N PRO A 68 -4.27 -13.83 -9.58
CA PRO A 68 -5.21 -12.88 -10.18
C PRO A 68 -6.63 -12.95 -9.58
N ARG A 69 -7.09 -14.15 -9.22
CA ARG A 69 -8.38 -14.39 -8.56
C ARG A 69 -8.49 -13.79 -7.15
N ASN A 70 -7.36 -13.50 -6.51
CA ASN A 70 -7.29 -12.94 -5.16
C ASN A 70 -7.16 -11.42 -5.18
N ILE A 71 -7.03 -10.79 -6.37
CA ILE A 71 -7.14 -9.34 -6.48
C ILE A 71 -8.62 -8.99 -6.37
N LYS A 72 -9.00 -8.37 -5.25
CA LYS A 72 -10.38 -8.02 -4.98
C LYS A 72 -10.67 -6.59 -5.46
N PRO A 73 -11.79 -6.34 -6.17
CA PRO A 73 -12.27 -4.98 -6.39
C PRO A 73 -12.65 -4.34 -5.06
N MET A 74 -12.72 -3.02 -5.06
CA MET A 74 -13.10 -2.24 -3.90
C MET A 74 -14.33 -1.38 -4.25
N PRO A 75 -15.53 -1.98 -4.29
CA PRO A 75 -16.74 -1.28 -4.72
C PRO A 75 -17.31 -0.31 -3.66
N GLY A 76 -16.79 -0.37 -2.44
CA GLY A 76 -17.16 0.52 -1.35
C GLY A 76 -15.93 1.02 -0.60
N SER A 77 -16.16 1.52 0.59
CA SER A 77 -15.22 2.34 1.36
C SER A 77 -14.41 1.55 2.39
N ARG A 78 -14.60 0.23 2.43
CA ARG A 78 -13.84 -0.66 3.30
C ARG A 78 -12.85 -1.46 2.48
N CYS A 79 -11.63 -1.60 2.99
CA CYS A 79 -10.59 -2.37 2.33
C CYS A 79 -11.09 -3.81 2.08
N PRO A 80 -11.06 -4.31 0.83
CA PRO A 80 -11.63 -5.61 0.48
C PRO A 80 -10.81 -6.79 1.03
N TYR A 81 -9.59 -6.53 1.51
CA TYR A 81 -8.73 -7.52 2.16
C TYR A 81 -8.91 -7.58 3.68
N ASN A 82 -9.83 -6.78 4.25
CA ASN A 82 -10.20 -6.85 5.66
C ASN A 82 -11.30 -7.92 5.83
N GLU A 83 -10.89 -9.12 6.22
CA GLU A 83 -11.79 -10.21 6.59
C GLU A 83 -11.90 -10.26 8.11
N HIS A 84 -13.03 -9.82 8.66
CA HIS A 84 -13.31 -9.85 10.11
C HIS A 84 -12.21 -9.18 10.96
N GLY A 85 -11.69 -8.04 10.52
CA GLY A 85 -10.62 -7.29 11.20
C GLY A 85 -9.20 -7.75 10.85
N LYS A 86 -9.04 -8.86 10.12
CA LYS A 86 -7.73 -9.38 9.71
C LYS A 86 -7.44 -9.00 8.26
N CYS A 87 -6.23 -8.48 8.03
CA CYS A 87 -5.76 -8.18 6.68
C CYS A 87 -5.20 -9.45 6.02
N GLU A 88 -5.88 -9.96 4.99
CA GLU A 88 -5.44 -11.16 4.27
C GLU A 88 -4.11 -10.95 3.52
N VAL A 89 -3.84 -9.71 3.12
CA VAL A 89 -2.63 -9.33 2.36
C VAL A 89 -1.59 -8.67 3.26
N TYR A 90 -1.63 -8.89 4.58
CA TYR A 90 -0.80 -8.16 5.55
C TYR A 90 0.69 -8.09 5.17
N LYS A 91 1.26 -9.19 4.65
CA LYS A 91 2.67 -9.24 4.22
C LYS A 91 2.96 -8.37 2.98
N HIS A 92 1.96 -8.17 2.12
CA HIS A 92 2.05 -7.44 0.85
C HIS A 92 1.30 -6.09 0.91
N ARG A 93 0.88 -5.65 2.10
CA ARG A 93 0.16 -4.40 2.31
C ARG A 93 0.96 -3.19 1.83
N PHE A 94 0.24 -2.17 1.38
CA PHE A 94 0.78 -0.93 0.83
C PHE A 94 1.57 -0.11 1.85
N ALA A 95 2.37 0.86 1.40
CA ALA A 95 3.13 1.76 2.27
C ALA A 95 2.23 2.48 3.27
N ALA A 96 1.10 3.04 2.80
CA ALA A 96 0.13 3.73 3.65
C ALA A 96 -0.38 2.82 4.79
N CYS A 97 -0.70 1.55 4.51
CA CYS A 97 -1.10 0.58 5.53
C CYS A 97 0.02 0.15 6.50
N ARG A 98 1.29 0.41 6.17
CA ARG A 98 2.44 0.14 7.06
C ARG A 98 2.69 1.31 8.00
N ILE A 99 2.46 2.52 7.50
CA ILE A 99 2.73 3.77 8.19
C ILE A 99 1.55 4.12 9.10
N PHE A 100 0.33 4.01 8.58
CA PHE A 100 -0.84 4.49 9.28
C PHE A 100 -1.26 3.55 10.42
N CYS A 101 -1.41 4.12 11.60
CA CYS A 101 -1.97 3.45 12.77
C CYS A 101 -2.84 4.43 13.56
N CYS A 102 -4.03 4.00 13.98
CA CYS A 102 -5.02 4.83 14.68
C CYS A 102 -4.51 5.46 15.99
N ARG A 103 -3.40 4.96 16.53
CA ARG A 103 -2.78 5.44 17.79
C ARG A 103 -1.38 5.99 17.60
N ALA A 104 -0.93 6.14 16.36
CA ALA A 104 0.39 6.66 16.06
C ALA A 104 0.43 8.19 16.12
N ASP A 105 1.64 8.70 16.33
CA ASP A 105 1.95 10.11 16.25
C ASP A 105 1.72 10.64 14.81
N PRO A 106 0.94 11.71 14.62
CA PRO A 106 0.63 12.23 13.28
C PRO A 106 1.85 12.75 12.52
N ASP A 107 2.78 13.41 13.22
CA ASP A 107 3.97 14.00 12.59
C ASP A 107 4.92 12.89 12.10
N PHE A 108 5.09 11.86 12.91
CA PHE A 108 5.85 10.67 12.54
C PHE A 108 5.26 9.98 11.29
N GLN A 109 3.93 9.80 11.25
CA GLN A 109 3.24 9.24 10.09
C GLN A 109 3.41 10.10 8.84
N SER A 110 3.34 11.43 8.98
CA SER A 110 3.54 12.37 7.88
C SER A 110 4.94 12.24 7.28
N ILE A 111 5.98 12.28 8.13
CA ILE A 111 7.39 12.17 7.70
C ILE A 111 7.66 10.84 6.96
N LEU A 112 7.15 9.72 7.50
CA LEU A 112 7.30 8.43 6.83
C LEU A 112 6.55 8.37 5.51
N SER A 113 5.37 8.99 5.44
CA SER A 113 4.56 9.05 4.21
C SER A 113 5.33 9.79 3.13
N GLU A 114 5.77 11.02 3.40
CA GLU A 114 6.56 11.82 2.45
C GLU A 114 7.82 11.09 1.98
N THR A 115 8.61 10.55 2.92
CA THR A 115 9.85 9.84 2.61
C THR A 115 9.59 8.58 1.77
N SER A 116 8.51 7.84 2.06
CA SER A 116 8.15 6.65 1.29
C SER A 116 7.68 7.00 -0.12
N LEU A 117 6.92 8.09 -0.28
CA LEU A 117 6.46 8.57 -1.58
C LEU A 117 7.62 9.02 -2.46
N GLU A 118 8.61 9.72 -1.92
CA GLU A 118 9.82 10.09 -2.66
C GLU A 118 10.55 8.85 -3.21
N ARG A 119 10.66 7.79 -2.41
CA ARG A 119 11.29 6.53 -2.81
C ARG A 119 10.48 5.80 -3.88
N LEU A 120 9.16 5.72 -3.72
CA LEU A 120 8.27 5.10 -4.71
C LEU A 120 8.26 5.88 -6.03
N LYS A 121 8.28 7.22 -5.97
CA LYS A 121 8.43 8.09 -7.14
C LYS A 121 9.76 7.87 -7.85
N SER A 122 10.84 7.67 -7.09
CA SER A 122 12.16 7.32 -7.64
C SER A 122 12.13 5.98 -8.39
N ILE A 123 11.42 4.98 -7.87
CA ILE A 123 11.20 3.71 -8.58
C ILE A 123 10.43 3.94 -9.88
N CYS A 124 9.38 4.77 -9.89
CA CYS A 124 8.68 5.11 -11.13
C CYS A 124 9.62 5.71 -12.18
N MET A 125 10.50 6.62 -11.78
CA MET A 125 11.50 7.21 -12.69
C MET A 125 12.52 6.18 -13.19
N GLU A 126 13.06 5.35 -12.30
CA GLU A 126 14.06 4.31 -12.60
C GLU A 126 13.55 3.31 -13.66
N PHE A 127 12.30 2.85 -13.49
CA PHE A 127 11.69 1.85 -14.37
C PHE A 127 10.84 2.46 -15.50
N ARG A 128 10.84 3.79 -15.65
CA ARG A 128 10.05 4.54 -16.65
C ARG A 128 8.55 4.23 -16.59
N ILE A 129 8.03 4.10 -15.38
CA ILE A 129 6.60 3.96 -15.11
C ILE A 129 6.02 5.34 -14.89
N SER A 130 4.87 5.63 -15.52
CA SER A 130 4.14 6.86 -15.27
C SER A 130 3.76 6.93 -13.79
N TYR A 131 4.27 7.93 -13.09
CA TYR A 131 3.88 8.17 -11.71
C TYR A 131 2.42 8.63 -11.67
N CYS A 132 1.58 7.90 -10.94
CA CYS A 132 0.29 8.38 -10.48
C CYS A 132 0.18 8.10 -8.99
N TYR A 133 -0.60 8.92 -8.31
CA TYR A 133 -0.93 8.78 -6.91
C TYR A 133 -2.45 8.80 -6.84
N THR A 134 -3.04 7.61 -6.78
CA THR A 134 -4.46 7.40 -7.05
C THR A 134 -5.10 6.75 -5.84
N ASP A 135 -6.36 7.07 -5.60
CA ASP A 135 -7.15 6.44 -4.55
C ASP A 135 -7.17 4.92 -4.74
N VAL A 136 -7.04 4.17 -3.63
CA VAL A 136 -6.94 2.71 -3.64
C VAL A 136 -8.18 2.06 -4.27
N ALA A 137 -9.36 2.63 -4.06
CA ALA A 137 -10.59 2.09 -4.61
C ALA A 137 -10.61 2.27 -6.13
N GLU A 138 -10.26 3.46 -6.62
CA GLU A 138 -10.16 3.74 -8.06
C GLU A 138 -9.12 2.82 -8.73
N ALA A 139 -7.96 2.65 -8.11
CA ALA A 139 -6.88 1.84 -8.64
C ALA A 139 -7.23 0.34 -8.70
N LEU A 140 -7.78 -0.22 -7.62
CA LEU A 140 -8.19 -1.64 -7.59
C LEU A 140 -9.35 -1.92 -8.56
N ASN A 141 -10.32 -1.01 -8.64
CA ASN A 141 -11.45 -1.17 -9.57
C ASN A 141 -11.01 -1.06 -11.04
N SER A 142 -9.95 -0.29 -11.33
CA SER A 142 -9.40 -0.17 -12.69
C SER A 142 -8.63 -1.42 -13.12
N LEU A 143 -7.93 -2.08 -12.19
CA LEU A 143 -7.23 -3.35 -12.46
C LEU A 143 -8.17 -4.49 -12.88
N MET A 144 -9.43 -4.46 -12.44
CA MET A 144 -10.43 -5.47 -12.76
C MET A 144 -11.16 -5.25 -14.08
N LYS A 145 -10.94 -4.12 -14.74
CA LYS A 145 -11.51 -3.81 -16.07
C LYS A 145 -10.59 -4.25 -17.22
N LEU A 146 -9.43 -4.81 -16.92
CA LEU A 146 -8.44 -5.34 -17.88
C LEU A 146 -8.63 -6.85 -18.07
#